data_AF-A0A6C8YMH5-F1
#
_entry.id   AF-A0A6C8YMH5-F1
#
_cell.length_a   1.000
_cell.length_b   1.000
_cell.length_c   1.000
_cell.angle_alpha   90.00
_cell.angle_beta   90.00
_cell.angle_gamma   90.00
#
_symmetry.space_group_name_H-M   'P 1'
#
loop_
_entity.id
_entity.type
_entity.pdbx_description
1 polymer ?
#
loop_
_entity_poly.entity_id
_entity_poly.type
_entity_poly.pdbx_seq_one_letter_code
_entity_poly.pdbx_strand_id
1 'polypeptide(L)' 'MKEYDDYSAKEQQQLAVCQRLISEKSYLSQEEIRRDLQNEGFEGISQSTVSRLLKLLGAIKIRNTKGQKIYSVNP' A
#
# COMPACT_ATOMS: atom_id res chain seq x y z
N MET A 1 6.33 5.16 18.95
CA MET A 1 4.97 4.80 18.55
C MET A 1 4.58 5.80 17.46
N LYS A 2 4.43 5.43 16.18
CA LYS A 2 3.95 6.42 15.19
C LYS A 2 2.47 6.65 15.47
N GLU A 3 2.11 7.89 15.81
CA GLU A 3 0.73 8.30 16.09
C GLU A 3 -0.03 8.32 14.76
N TYR A 4 -0.93 7.34 14.57
CA TYR A 4 -1.83 7.24 13.41
C TYR A 4 -3.25 7.79 13.74
N ASP A 5 -3.38 8.53 14.84
CA ASP A 5 -4.66 9.03 15.37
C ASP A 5 -5.29 10.18 14.57
N ASP A 6 -4.53 10.81 13.66
CA ASP A 6 -5.01 11.96 12.86
C ASP A 6 -5.56 11.58 11.47
N TYR A 7 -5.69 10.28 11.18
CA TYR A 7 -6.21 9.79 9.89
C TYR A 7 -7.68 9.41 9.99
N SER A 8 -8.47 9.75 8.96
CA SER A 8 -9.87 9.33 8.88
C SER A 8 -9.99 7.81 8.99
N ALA A 9 -11.07 7.29 9.60
CA ALA A 9 -11.35 5.86 9.67
C ALA A 9 -11.22 5.15 8.31
N LYS A 10 -11.58 5.85 7.22
CA LYS A 10 -11.41 5.38 5.85
C LYS A 10 -9.94 5.21 5.45
N GLU A 11 -9.07 6.15 5.80
CA GLU A 11 -7.62 6.05 5.54
C GLU A 11 -6.98 4.93 6.37
N GLN A 12 -7.42 4.71 7.60
CA GLN A 12 -6.97 3.59 8.43
C GLN A 12 -7.37 2.24 7.82
N GLN A 13 -8.59 2.12 7.31
CA GLN A 13 -9.02 0.92 6.57
C GLN A 13 -8.20 0.72 5.29
N GLN A 14 -7.98 1.79 4.52
CA GLN A 14 -7.13 1.73 3.32
C GLN A 14 -5.69 1.32 3.65
N LEU A 15 -5.14 1.81 4.77
CA LEU A 15 -3.82 1.42 5.27
C LEU A 15 -3.75 -0.07 5.56
N ALA A 16 -4.71 -0.59 6.33
CA ALA A 16 -4.77 -2.00 6.70
C ALA A 16 -4.89 -2.91 5.48
N VAL A 17 -5.77 -2.57 4.54
CA VAL A 17 -5.95 -3.34 3.30
C VAL A 17 -4.71 -3.24 2.42
N CYS A 18 -4.13 -2.05 2.26
CA CYS A 18 -2.90 -1.85 1.47
C CYS A 18 -1.72 -2.65 2.04
N GLN A 19 -1.56 -2.67 3.36
CA GLN A 19 -0.55 -3.49 4.04
C GLN A 19 -0.75 -4.97 3.73
N ARG A 20 -1.97 -5.47 3.93
CA ARG A 20 -2.34 -6.86 3.65
C ARG A 20 -2.04 -7.24 2.20
N LEU A 21 -2.46 -6.41 1.25
CA LEU A 21 -2.21 -6.60 -0.17
C LEU A 21 -0.71 -6.73 -0.47
N ILE A 22 0.12 -5.81 0.04
CA ILE A 22 1.58 -5.81 -0.20
C ILE A 22 2.27 -7.01 0.47
N SER A 23 1.72 -7.52 1.58
CA SER A 23 2.22 -8.73 2.23
C SER A 23 1.82 -10.01 1.49
N GLU A 24 0.62 -10.07 0.90
CA GLU A 24 0.12 -11.24 0.17
C GLU A 24 0.61 -11.31 -1.28
N LYS A 25 0.86 -10.15 -1.93
CA LYS A 25 1.21 -10.04 -3.34
C LYS A 25 2.43 -9.16 -3.57
N SER A 26 3.18 -9.46 -4.63
CA SER A 26 4.32 -8.66 -5.07
C SER A 26 3.89 -7.62 -6.12
N TYR A 27 3.92 -6.34 -5.76
CA TYR A 27 3.59 -5.24 -6.67
C TYR A 27 4.83 -4.57 -7.25
N LEU A 28 4.86 -4.38 -8.57
CA LEU A 28 5.95 -3.72 -9.27
C LEU A 28 5.73 -2.20 -9.34
N SER A 29 4.47 -1.76 -9.29
CA SER A 29 4.04 -0.37 -9.44
C SER A 29 2.93 0.05 -8.47
N GLN A 30 2.82 1.36 -8.22
CA GLN A 30 1.74 1.91 -7.39
C GLN A 30 0.37 1.77 -8.06
N GLU A 31 0.34 1.68 -9.39
CA GLU A 31 -0.89 1.53 -10.14
C GLU A 31 -1.52 0.14 -9.92
N GLU A 32 -0.72 -0.91 -9.81
CA GLU A 32 -1.24 -2.24 -9.48
C GLU A 32 -1.85 -2.28 -8.08
N ILE A 33 -1.19 -1.63 -7.10
CA ILE A 33 -1.73 -1.47 -5.74
C ILE A 33 -3.04 -0.68 -5.78
N ARG A 34 -3.10 0.39 -6.59
CA ARG A 34 -4.33 1.18 -6.77
C ARG A 34 -5.46 0.32 -7.28
N ARG A 35 -5.23 -0.47 -8.33
CA ARG A 35 -6.24 -1.35 -8.93
C ARG A 35 -6.77 -2.37 -7.94
N ASP A 36 -5.90 -3.01 -7.18
CA ASP A 36 -6.33 -3.97 -6.16
C ASP A 36 -7.10 -3.29 -5.02
N LEU A 37 -6.70 -2.08 -4.60
CA LEU A 37 -7.50 -1.30 -3.65
C LEU A 37 -8.86 -0.91 -4.22
N GLN A 38 -8.96 -0.58 -5.51
CA GLN A 38 -10.24 -0.34 -6.18
C GLN A 38 -11.12 -1.60 -6.17
N ASN A 39 -10.54 -2.78 -6.42
CA ASN A 39 -11.24 -4.07 -6.36
C ASN A 39 -11.73 -4.43 -4.95
N GLU A 40 -11.03 -3.98 -3.91
CA GLU A 40 -11.45 -4.13 -2.51
C GLU A 40 -12.57 -3.15 -2.09
N GLY A 41 -13.05 -2.30 -3.02
CA GLY A 41 -14.14 -1.36 -2.78
C GLY A 41 -13.71 0.10 -2.63
N PHE A 42 -12.42 0.42 -2.80
CA PHE A 42 -11.92 1.80 -2.78
C PHE A 42 -11.87 2.43 -4.19
N GLU A 43 -12.97 2.38 -4.95
CA GLU A 43 -13.01 2.80 -6.37
C GLU A 43 -12.48 4.22 -6.64
N GLY A 44 -12.70 5.15 -5.71
CA GLY A 44 -12.24 6.55 -5.81
C GLY A 44 -10.79 6.79 -5.37
N ILE A 45 -9.98 5.77 -5.12
CA ILE A 45 -8.61 5.96 -4.63
C ILE A 45 -7.69 6.50 -5.73
N SER A 46 -7.02 7.61 -5.43
CA SER A 46 -6.08 8.24 -6.35
C SER A 46 -4.65 7.67 -6.20
N GLN A 47 -3.82 7.85 -7.23
CA GLN A 47 -2.40 7.48 -7.14
C GLN A 47 -1.67 8.27 -6.03
N SER A 48 -2.07 9.52 -5.78
CA SER A 48 -1.53 10.34 -4.68
C SER A 48 -1.85 9.73 -3.31
N THR A 49 -3.08 9.21 -3.13
CA THR A 49 -3.50 8.50 -1.92
C THR A 49 -2.65 7.24 -1.73
N VAL A 50 -2.49 6.41 -2.77
CA VAL A 50 -1.63 5.21 -2.69
C VAL A 50 -0.19 5.56 -2.32
N SER A 51 0.37 6.61 -2.91
CA SER A 51 1.71 7.09 -2.58
C SER A 51 1.85 7.51 -1.10
N ARG A 52 0.82 8.19 -0.55
CA ARG A 52 0.75 8.53 0.88
C ARG A 52 0.67 7.27 1.75
N LEU A 53 -0.22 6.32 1.44
CA LEU A 53 -0.36 5.05 2.16
C LEU A 53 0.97 4.30 2.22
N LEU A 54 1.68 4.19 1.09
CA LEU A 54 2.99 3.53 1.03
C LEU A 54 4.03 4.20 1.94
N LYS A 55 4.08 5.54 1.96
CA LYS A 55 4.96 6.27 2.88
C LYS A 55 4.59 6.03 4.34
N LEU A 56 3.30 5.98 4.65
CA LEU A 56 2.79 5.73 6.00
C LEU A 56 3.07 4.32 6.49
N LEU A 57 2.96 3.32 5.61
CA LEU A 57 3.34 1.94 5.89
C LEU A 57 4.86 1.73 5.98
N GLY A 58 5.66 2.74 5.63
CA GLY A 58 7.11 2.55 5.49
C GLY A 58 7.46 1.54 4.41
N ALA A 59 6.63 1.43 3.37
CA ALA A 59 6.86 0.51 2.27
C ALA A 59 8.13 0.89 1.51
N ILE A 60 9.02 -0.09 1.33
CA ILE A 60 10.29 0.05 0.62
C ILE A 60 10.26 -0.75 -0.68
N LYS A 61 11.14 -0.40 -1.62
CA LYS A 61 11.36 -1.20 -2.82
C LYS A 61 12.50 -2.17 -2.59
N ILE A 62 12.20 -3.45 -2.58
CA ILE A 62 13.18 -4.53 -2.50
C ILE A 62 13.32 -5.24 -3.85
N ARG A 63 14.44 -5.94 -4.08
CA ARG A 63 14.55 -6.83 -5.24
C ARG A 63 14.02 -8.21 -4.86
N ASN A 64 13.06 -8.71 -5.60
CA ASN A 64 12.58 -10.09 -5.43
C ASN A 64 13.60 -11.10 -5.98
N THR A 65 13.31 -12.40 -5.80
CA THR A 65 14.14 -13.51 -6.30
C THR A 65 14.27 -13.54 -7.83
N LYS A 66 13.39 -12.84 -8.56
CA LYS A 66 13.45 -12.65 -10.02
C LYS A 66 14.22 -11.39 -10.43
N GLY A 67 14.84 -10.67 -9.49
CA GLY A 67 15.60 -9.44 -9.74
C GLY A 67 14.73 -8.19 -9.98
N GLN A 68 13.41 -8.29 -9.83
CA GLN A 68 12.48 -7.18 -10.05
C GLN A 68 12.31 -6.34 -8.79
N LYS A 69 12.18 -5.02 -8.95
CA LYS A 69 11.93 -4.10 -7.82
C LYS A 69 10.45 -4.13 -7.46
N ILE A 70 10.13 -4.69 -6.30
CA ILE A 70 8.76 -4.80 -5.78
C ILE A 70 8.59 -3.96 -4.52
N TYR A 71 7.38 -3.51 -4.26
CA TYR A 71 7.01 -2.92 -2.99
C TYR A 71 6.91 -4.01 -1.91
N SER A 72 7.47 -3.72 -0.73
CA SER A 72 7.35 -4.56 0.46
C SER A 72 7.18 -3.67 1.68
N VAL A 73 6.30 -4.07 2.59
CA VAL A 73 6.21 -3.50 3.94
C VAL A 73 7.17 -4.28 4.84
N ASN A 74 7.95 -3.58 5.67
CA ASN A 74 8.87 -4.23 6.60
C ASN A 74 8.04 -4.88 7.73
N PRO A 75 8.28 -6.14 8.11
CA PRO A 75 7.56 -6.79 9.22
C PRO A 75 7.86 -6.15 10.58
#